data_AF-A0A0J6SDB5-F1
#
_entry.id   AF-A0A0J6SDB5-F1
#
_cell.length_a   1.000
_cell.length_b   1.000
_cell.length_c   1.000
_cell.angle_alpha   90.00
_cell.angle_beta   90.00
_cell.angle_gamma   90.00
#
_symmetry.space_group_name_H-M   'P 1'
#
loop_
_entity.id
_entity.type
_entity.pdbx_description
1 polymer ?
#
loop_
_entity_poly.entity_id
_entity_poly.type
_entity_poly.pdbx_seq_one_letter_code
_entity_poly.pdbx_strand_id
1 'polypeptide(L)'
;SHRGAMVCRHKRGNKATFTCPFHGWTFSNGGKLLKVKDPEGAGYPESFNRDGSHDLTKVARFENYRGFLFGSLNPDVKPLTEHLGQATRIIDMIVDQSPDGLEVLRGSSTYVFDGNWKLQTENGADGYHVSATHWNYAATTSRRKESHVVDKTRAMDAGGWAKQGGGFYSFEHGHLLLWTTWANPEDRPNWDRRGELAEQHGQAMADWMINRSRNLCLYPNVYLMDQFSSQIRTYRPIAVDKTEVTIYCIAPKGEAPDARARRIRQYEDFFNASGMATPDD
;
A
#
# COMPACT_ATOMS: atom_id res chain seq x y z
N SER A 1 -23.85 6.30 17.25
CA SER A 1 -24.05 5.35 18.39
C SER A 1 -25.30 4.48 18.23
N HIS A 2 -26.51 4.94 18.55
CA HIS A 2 -27.78 4.18 18.61
C HIS A 2 -27.68 2.64 18.82
N ARG A 3 -27.66 1.82 17.75
CA ARG A 3 -27.68 0.33 17.82
C ARG A 3 -26.59 -0.37 16.98
N GLY A 4 -25.50 0.31 16.64
CA GLY A 4 -24.32 -0.31 16.01
C GLY A 4 -24.44 -0.71 14.52
N ALA A 5 -25.51 -0.34 13.82
CA ALA A 5 -25.63 -0.63 12.39
C ALA A 5 -24.57 0.11 11.56
N MET A 6 -24.04 -0.56 10.54
CA MET A 6 -23.08 0.02 9.59
C MET A 6 -23.73 1.18 8.81
N VAL A 7 -23.14 2.38 8.94
CA VAL A 7 -23.67 3.64 8.38
C VAL A 7 -23.28 3.87 6.91
N CYS A 8 -22.19 3.26 6.45
CA CYS A 8 -21.76 3.29 5.06
C CYS A 8 -21.43 1.86 4.60
N ARG A 9 -22.16 1.38 3.59
CA ARG A 9 -22.00 0.01 3.04
C ARG A 9 -21.22 -0.01 1.73
N HIS A 10 -20.81 1.16 1.22
CA HIS A 10 -20.03 1.29 0.00
C HIS A 10 -18.57 1.50 0.34
N LYS A 11 -17.66 0.83 -0.39
CA LYS A 11 -16.21 0.98 -0.20
C LYS A 11 -15.69 2.37 -0.56
N ARG A 12 -16.32 3.06 -1.53
CA ARG A 12 -15.92 4.39 -2.03
C ARG A 12 -17.16 5.19 -2.45
N GLY A 13 -17.06 6.52 -2.41
CA GLY A 13 -18.12 7.43 -2.85
C GLY A 13 -17.82 8.87 -2.41
N ASN A 14 -18.71 9.80 -2.75
CA ASN A 14 -18.66 11.19 -2.30
C ASN A 14 -20.02 11.55 -1.68
N LYS A 15 -20.04 11.87 -0.38
CA LYS A 15 -21.24 12.29 0.35
C LYS A 15 -20.88 13.26 1.46
N ALA A 16 -21.72 14.27 1.68
CA ALA A 16 -21.60 15.18 2.82
C ALA A 16 -22.16 14.59 4.13
N THR A 17 -23.10 13.64 4.02
CA THR A 17 -23.78 13.03 5.16
C THR A 17 -23.97 11.53 4.97
N PHE A 18 -24.09 10.82 6.10
CA PHE A 18 -24.35 9.38 6.17
C PHE A 18 -25.57 9.12 7.05
N THR A 19 -26.61 8.51 6.49
CA THR A 19 -27.83 8.17 7.23
C THR A 19 -27.84 6.69 7.55
N CYS A 20 -27.96 6.36 8.84
CA CYS A 20 -28.07 4.99 9.33
C CYS A 20 -29.35 4.34 8.76
N PRO A 21 -29.24 3.20 8.05
CA PRO A 21 -30.38 2.57 7.38
C PRO A 21 -31.39 1.94 8.35
N PHE A 22 -31.05 1.83 9.64
CA PHE A 22 -31.93 1.19 10.62
C PHE A 22 -33.00 2.16 11.14
N HIS A 23 -32.58 3.31 11.70
CA HIS A 23 -33.50 4.25 12.37
C HIS A 23 -33.37 5.69 11.85
N GLY A 24 -32.65 5.90 10.74
CA GLY A 24 -32.59 7.21 10.09
C GLY A 24 -31.76 8.28 10.80
N TRP A 25 -30.89 7.90 11.75
CA TRP A 25 -29.95 8.85 12.36
C TRP A 25 -28.93 9.29 11.31
N THR A 26 -28.75 10.59 11.13
CA THR A 26 -27.89 11.17 10.10
C THR A 26 -26.68 11.82 10.72
N PHE A 27 -25.51 11.50 10.19
CA PHE A 27 -24.21 12.02 10.61
C PHE A 27 -23.58 12.86 9.49
N SER A 28 -22.79 13.86 9.84
CA SER A 28 -21.90 14.53 8.88
C SER A 28 -20.77 13.58 8.47
N ASN A 29 -20.07 13.88 7.37
CA ASN A 29 -18.86 13.16 6.99
C ASN A 29 -17.68 13.33 7.98
N GLY A 30 -17.75 14.30 8.89
CA GLY A 30 -16.86 14.43 10.06
C GLY A 30 -17.31 13.63 11.29
N GLY A 31 -18.42 12.89 11.19
CA GLY A 31 -18.95 12.02 12.25
C GLY A 31 -19.92 12.68 13.22
N LYS A 32 -20.22 13.98 13.08
CA LYS A 32 -21.16 14.68 13.98
C LYS A 32 -22.59 14.17 13.79
N LEU A 33 -23.31 13.86 14.87
CA LEU A 33 -24.73 13.55 14.79
C LEU A 33 -25.53 14.83 14.45
N LEU A 34 -26.12 14.85 13.26
CA LEU A 34 -26.86 16.01 12.74
C LEU A 34 -28.35 15.92 13.02
N LYS A 35 -28.94 14.73 12.82
CA LYS A 35 -30.38 14.54 12.93
C LYS A 35 -30.71 13.17 13.50
N VAL A 36 -31.75 13.15 14.32
CA VAL A 36 -32.43 11.96 14.83
C VAL A 36 -33.86 12.00 14.33
N LYS A 37 -34.41 10.83 13.99
CA LYS A 37 -35.80 10.71 13.56
C LYS A 37 -36.71 10.92 14.78
N ASP A 38 -37.76 11.73 14.62
CA ASP A 38 -38.81 12.02 15.61
C ASP A 38 -38.26 12.30 17.03
N PRO A 39 -37.42 13.34 17.23
CA PRO A 39 -36.78 13.59 18.52
C PRO A 39 -37.73 14.17 19.57
N GLU A 40 -38.81 14.84 19.14
CA GLU A 40 -39.83 15.42 20.03
C GLU A 40 -40.69 14.32 20.65
N GLY A 41 -40.89 14.36 21.97
CA GLY A 41 -41.68 13.36 22.69
C GLY A 41 -41.03 11.97 22.80
N ALA A 42 -39.83 11.77 22.25
CA ALA A 42 -39.13 10.49 22.27
C ALA A 42 -38.49 10.12 23.64
N GLY A 43 -38.58 11.00 24.63
CA GLY A 43 -38.03 10.77 25.98
C GLY A 43 -36.50 10.88 26.06
N TYR A 44 -35.84 11.52 25.10
CA TYR A 44 -34.41 11.81 25.19
C TYR A 44 -34.11 12.84 26.30
N PRO A 45 -33.04 12.66 27.10
CA PRO A 45 -32.66 13.64 28.11
C PRO A 45 -32.16 14.95 27.48
N GLU A 46 -32.11 16.04 28.24
CA GLU A 46 -31.62 17.34 27.74
C GLU A 46 -30.16 17.30 27.25
N SER A 47 -29.36 16.38 27.79
CA SER A 47 -27.98 16.12 27.37
C SER A 47 -27.87 15.39 26.02
N PHE A 48 -28.98 14.94 25.46
CA PHE A 48 -28.99 14.22 24.18
C PHE A 48 -28.51 15.09 23.02
N ASN A 49 -27.58 14.54 22.24
CA ASN A 49 -26.92 15.25 21.14
C ASN A 49 -26.29 16.61 21.54
N ARG A 50 -25.90 16.75 22.81
CA ARG A 50 -25.04 17.83 23.31
C ARG A 50 -23.60 17.33 23.39
N ASP A 51 -22.66 18.24 23.17
CA ASP A 51 -21.21 18.02 23.39
C ASP A 51 -20.64 16.74 22.76
N GLY A 52 -21.16 16.35 21.59
CA GLY A 52 -20.70 15.17 20.85
C GLY A 52 -21.11 13.83 21.48
N SER A 53 -22.02 13.81 22.45
CA SER A 53 -22.45 12.61 23.20
C SER A 53 -22.86 11.42 22.33
N HIS A 54 -23.27 11.65 21.08
CA HIS A 54 -23.76 10.62 20.17
C HIS A 54 -23.13 10.68 18.77
N ASP A 55 -22.04 11.43 18.62
CA ASP A 55 -21.22 11.45 17.40
C ASP A 55 -20.67 10.05 17.10
N LEU A 56 -20.16 9.85 15.88
CA LEU A 56 -19.40 8.66 15.54
C LEU A 56 -18.08 8.65 16.33
N THR A 57 -17.70 7.47 16.81
CA THR A 57 -16.42 7.27 17.48
C THR A 57 -15.28 7.67 16.56
N LYS A 58 -14.45 8.61 16.99
CA LYS A 58 -13.27 9.07 16.26
C LYS A 58 -12.13 8.06 16.41
N VAL A 59 -11.31 7.94 15.38
CA VAL A 59 -9.98 7.33 15.51
C VAL A 59 -9.15 8.24 16.43
N ALA A 60 -8.48 7.68 17.43
CA ALA A 60 -7.88 8.43 18.52
C ALA A 60 -6.70 9.31 18.08
N ARG A 61 -5.90 8.81 17.13
CA ARG A 61 -4.89 9.58 16.39
C ARG A 61 -5.00 9.28 14.91
N PHE A 62 -4.94 10.32 14.09
CA PHE A 62 -4.98 10.20 12.64
C PHE A 62 -4.00 11.19 12.04
N GLU A 63 -2.99 10.68 11.35
CA GLU A 63 -1.88 11.48 10.84
C GLU A 63 -1.59 11.12 9.39
N ASN A 64 -1.02 12.07 8.68
CA ASN A 64 -0.65 11.97 7.28
C ASN A 64 0.85 12.11 7.16
N TYR A 65 1.50 11.13 6.52
CA TYR A 65 2.87 11.25 6.10
C TYR A 65 2.95 11.09 4.58
N ARG A 66 3.27 12.18 3.88
CA ARG A 66 3.48 12.21 2.41
C ARG A 66 2.32 11.61 1.57
N GLY A 67 1.09 11.70 2.07
CA GLY A 67 -0.13 11.17 1.41
C GLY A 67 -0.56 9.78 1.91
N PHE A 68 0.26 9.12 2.73
CA PHE A 68 -0.11 7.89 3.42
C PHE A 68 -0.81 8.24 4.74
N LEU A 69 -2.05 7.76 4.90
CA LEU A 69 -2.91 8.08 6.03
C LEU A 69 -2.89 6.93 7.05
N PHE A 70 -2.49 7.22 8.29
CA PHE A 70 -2.38 6.25 9.37
C PHE A 70 -3.34 6.60 10.50
N GLY A 71 -3.90 5.57 11.13
CA GLY A 71 -4.80 5.72 12.27
C GLY A 71 -4.41 4.82 13.43
N SER A 72 -4.44 5.34 14.65
CA SER A 72 -4.31 4.57 15.89
C SER A 72 -5.59 4.64 16.70
N LEU A 73 -6.00 3.49 17.24
CA LEU A 73 -7.08 3.40 18.22
C LEU A 73 -6.61 3.80 19.63
N ASN A 74 -5.31 3.78 19.88
CA ASN A 74 -4.70 4.24 21.13
C ASN A 74 -4.35 5.75 21.00
N PRO A 75 -4.85 6.63 21.89
CA PRO A 75 -4.48 8.05 21.90
C PRO A 75 -3.04 8.30 22.36
N ASP A 76 -2.48 7.38 23.15
CA ASP A 76 -1.14 7.47 23.71
C ASP A 76 -0.14 6.70 22.84
N VAL A 77 0.15 7.30 21.68
CA VAL A 77 1.15 6.82 20.73
C VAL A 77 2.05 7.98 20.34
N LYS A 78 3.27 7.64 19.92
CA LYS A 78 4.23 8.59 19.36
C LYS A 78 3.62 9.30 18.13
N PRO A 79 4.06 10.54 17.83
CA PRO A 79 3.80 11.16 16.53
C PRO A 79 4.21 10.22 15.39
N LEU A 80 3.47 10.24 14.28
CA LEU A 80 3.68 9.31 13.17
C LEU A 80 5.11 9.38 12.60
N THR A 81 5.68 10.58 12.50
CA THR A 81 7.05 10.77 12.00
C THR A 81 8.11 10.14 12.90
N GLU A 82 7.90 10.16 14.22
CA GLU A 82 8.79 9.49 15.18
C GLU A 82 8.61 7.96 15.11
N HIS A 83 7.36 7.48 15.00
CA HIS A 83 7.10 6.05 14.86
C HIS A 83 7.72 5.48 13.57
N LEU A 84 7.59 6.18 12.44
CA LEU A 84 8.19 5.76 11.16
C LEU A 84 9.73 5.85 11.20
N GLY A 85 10.29 6.76 12.00
CA GLY A 85 11.73 6.90 12.16
C GLY A 85 12.47 7.02 10.82
N GLN A 86 13.50 6.20 10.60
CA GLN A 86 14.28 6.21 9.35
C GLN A 86 13.57 5.55 8.16
N ALA A 87 12.46 4.83 8.36
CA ALA A 87 11.67 4.29 7.25
C ALA A 87 11.09 5.41 6.37
N THR A 88 10.92 6.61 6.94
CA THR A 88 10.55 7.84 6.23
C THR A 88 11.42 8.10 5.00
N ARG A 89 12.72 7.81 5.07
CA ARG A 89 13.66 7.99 3.95
C ARG A 89 13.26 7.15 2.73
N ILE A 90 12.77 5.94 2.96
CA ILE A 90 12.33 5.05 1.88
C ILE A 90 11.00 5.52 1.31
N ILE A 91 10.07 5.97 2.17
CA ILE A 91 8.80 6.56 1.73
C ILE A 91 9.06 7.79 0.86
N ASP A 92 9.92 8.70 1.31
CA ASP A 92 10.33 9.89 0.57
C ASP A 92 10.89 9.50 -0.81
N MET A 93 11.76 8.49 -0.90
CA MET A 93 12.28 8.03 -2.20
C MET A 93 11.21 7.45 -3.15
N ILE A 94 10.11 6.91 -2.64
CA ILE A 94 9.00 6.45 -3.50
C ILE A 94 8.19 7.67 -3.94
N VAL A 95 7.93 8.61 -3.03
CA VAL A 95 7.09 9.79 -3.28
C VAL A 95 7.77 10.81 -4.18
N ASP A 96 9.05 11.08 -3.96
CA ASP A 96 9.86 12.09 -4.66
C ASP A 96 10.17 11.70 -6.12
N GLN A 97 9.72 10.53 -6.60
CA GLN A 97 9.73 10.22 -8.03
C GLN A 97 8.79 11.12 -8.86
N SER A 98 7.95 11.94 -8.21
CA SER A 98 7.18 13.01 -8.86
C SER A 98 7.05 14.22 -7.94
N PRO A 99 7.13 15.45 -8.48
CA PRO A 99 6.89 16.67 -7.69
C PRO A 99 5.47 16.72 -7.10
N ASP A 100 4.50 16.04 -7.72
CA ASP A 100 3.10 16.00 -7.26
C ASP A 100 2.80 14.79 -6.34
N GLY A 101 3.82 13.99 -6.03
CA GLY A 101 3.76 12.80 -5.19
C GLY A 101 3.16 11.58 -5.91
N LEU A 102 2.50 10.71 -5.14
CA LEU A 102 1.97 9.44 -5.61
C LEU A 102 0.45 9.47 -5.78
N GLU A 103 -0.05 8.60 -6.64
CA GLU A 103 -1.45 8.24 -6.72
C GLU A 103 -1.65 6.72 -6.65
N VAL A 104 -2.77 6.32 -6.04
CA VAL A 104 -3.26 4.94 -6.11
C VAL A 104 -4.00 4.78 -7.43
N LEU A 105 -3.49 3.89 -8.28
CA LEU A 105 -4.14 3.58 -9.55
C LEU A 105 -5.51 2.94 -9.33
N ARG A 106 -6.41 3.14 -10.30
CA ARG A 106 -7.78 2.65 -10.18
C ARG A 106 -7.81 1.12 -10.17
N GLY A 107 -8.23 0.57 -9.04
CA GLY A 107 -8.43 -0.87 -8.86
C GLY A 107 -7.74 -1.35 -7.59
N SER A 108 -8.00 -2.59 -7.24
CA SER A 108 -7.29 -3.31 -6.18
C SER A 108 -7.48 -4.80 -6.41
N SER A 109 -6.51 -5.60 -5.96
CA SER A 109 -6.66 -7.05 -5.88
C SER A 109 -6.88 -7.44 -4.43
N THR A 110 -7.91 -8.22 -4.14
CA THR A 110 -8.20 -8.69 -2.78
C THR A 110 -8.42 -10.20 -2.81
N TYR A 111 -7.74 -10.92 -1.93
CA TYR A 111 -7.90 -12.35 -1.74
C TYR A 111 -7.81 -12.71 -0.25
N VAL A 112 -8.27 -13.91 0.10
CA VAL A 112 -8.16 -14.46 1.45
C VAL A 112 -7.17 -15.61 1.40
N PHE A 113 -6.24 -15.59 2.35
CA PHE A 113 -5.24 -16.63 2.57
C PHE A 113 -5.52 -17.31 3.91
N ASP A 114 -5.53 -18.65 3.90
CA ASP A 114 -5.71 -19.48 5.10
C ASP A 114 -4.39 -19.63 5.87
N GLY A 115 -3.91 -18.50 6.40
CA GLY A 115 -2.80 -18.48 7.31
C GLY A 115 -2.67 -17.14 8.05
N ASN A 116 -1.74 -17.12 8.98
CA ASN A 116 -1.53 -15.95 9.82
C ASN A 116 -0.89 -14.80 9.03
N TRP A 117 -1.37 -13.57 9.25
CA TRP A 117 -0.85 -12.36 8.58
C TRP A 117 0.66 -12.14 8.76
N LYS A 118 1.24 -12.67 9.84
CA LYS A 118 2.69 -12.59 10.10
C LYS A 118 3.52 -13.34 9.05
N LEU A 119 3.02 -14.45 8.49
CA LEU A 119 3.73 -15.21 7.46
C LEU A 119 3.92 -14.39 6.17
N GLN A 120 2.88 -13.66 5.77
CA GLN A 120 2.97 -12.71 4.65
C GLN A 120 3.87 -11.50 4.99
N THR A 121 3.98 -11.17 6.27
CA THR A 121 4.82 -10.06 6.73
C THR A 121 6.29 -10.43 6.74
N GLU A 122 6.65 -11.62 7.21
CA GLU A 122 8.04 -12.12 7.16
C GLU A 122 8.48 -12.43 5.73
N ASN A 123 7.60 -13.00 4.89
CA ASN A 123 7.91 -13.31 3.48
C ASN A 123 8.33 -12.05 2.71
N GLY A 124 7.69 -10.89 2.94
CA GLY A 124 8.10 -9.66 2.30
C GLY A 124 9.52 -9.19 2.66
N ALA A 125 10.06 -9.63 3.79
CA ALA A 125 11.45 -9.36 4.18
C ALA A 125 12.41 -10.50 3.77
N ASP A 126 11.89 -11.58 3.18
CA ASP A 126 12.66 -12.74 2.78
C ASP A 126 13.04 -12.68 1.29
N GLY A 127 14.32 -12.43 1.00
CA GLY A 127 14.85 -12.52 -0.36
C GLY A 127 15.23 -13.94 -0.79
N TYR A 128 15.28 -14.90 0.14
CA TYR A 128 15.82 -16.24 -0.10
C TYR A 128 14.87 -17.12 -0.92
N HIS A 129 13.55 -17.03 -0.68
CA HIS A 129 12.57 -17.82 -1.44
C HIS A 129 12.53 -17.46 -2.93
N VAL A 130 12.94 -16.24 -3.32
CA VAL A 130 12.67 -15.68 -4.66
C VAL A 130 13.17 -16.59 -5.79
N SER A 131 14.37 -17.16 -5.68
CA SER A 131 14.92 -18.02 -6.74
C SER A 131 14.28 -19.41 -6.81
N ALA A 132 13.69 -19.88 -5.71
CA ALA A 132 13.12 -21.22 -5.59
C ALA A 132 11.61 -21.21 -5.85
N THR A 133 10.87 -20.41 -5.07
CA THR A 133 9.41 -20.28 -5.17
C THR A 133 9.01 -19.67 -6.50
N HIS A 134 9.67 -18.58 -6.93
CA HIS A 134 9.33 -17.87 -8.18
C HIS A 134 10.13 -18.38 -9.39
N TRP A 135 10.67 -19.60 -9.34
CA TRP A 135 11.43 -20.21 -10.45
C TRP A 135 10.60 -20.27 -11.74
N ASN A 136 9.31 -20.61 -11.64
CA ASN A 136 8.43 -20.69 -12.80
C ASN A 136 8.27 -19.34 -13.52
N TYR A 137 8.21 -18.25 -12.74
CA TYR A 137 8.22 -16.89 -13.27
C TYR A 137 9.53 -16.57 -13.99
N ALA A 138 10.68 -16.87 -13.38
CA ALA A 138 11.99 -16.65 -13.98
C ALA A 138 12.14 -17.43 -15.31
N ALA A 139 11.72 -18.70 -15.35
CA ALA A 139 11.76 -19.51 -16.57
C ALA A 139 10.83 -18.98 -17.66
N THR A 140 9.63 -18.53 -17.29
CA THR A 140 8.64 -17.98 -18.23
C THR A 140 9.11 -16.66 -18.83
N THR A 141 9.65 -15.76 -18.02
CA THR A 141 10.20 -14.48 -18.50
C THR A 141 11.44 -14.67 -19.38
N SER A 142 12.32 -15.64 -19.07
CA SER A 142 13.44 -16.01 -19.96
C SER A 142 12.95 -16.46 -21.33
N ARG A 143 11.98 -17.37 -21.37
CA ARG A 143 11.40 -17.87 -22.64
C ARG A 143 10.75 -16.76 -23.46
N ARG A 144 10.06 -15.81 -22.82
CA ARG A 144 9.49 -14.64 -23.52
C ARG A 144 10.59 -13.85 -24.23
N LYS A 145 11.73 -13.62 -23.56
CA LYS A 145 12.90 -12.92 -24.14
C LYS A 145 13.54 -13.71 -25.29
N GLU A 146 13.66 -15.03 -25.16
CA GLU A 146 14.25 -15.92 -26.19
C GLU A 146 13.35 -16.05 -27.44
N SER A 147 12.03 -15.98 -27.28
CA SER A 147 11.07 -16.22 -28.37
C SER A 147 11.03 -15.16 -29.48
N HIS A 148 11.88 -14.13 -29.42
CA HIS A 148 11.89 -12.95 -30.32
C HIS A 148 10.54 -12.21 -30.44
N VAL A 149 9.52 -12.60 -29.67
CA VAL A 149 8.33 -11.79 -29.43
C VAL A 149 8.74 -10.71 -28.43
N VAL A 150 8.60 -9.44 -28.82
CA VAL A 150 8.92 -8.30 -27.95
C VAL A 150 8.19 -8.48 -26.61
N ASP A 151 8.94 -8.62 -25.52
CA ASP A 151 8.37 -8.59 -24.17
C ASP A 151 7.85 -7.18 -23.89
N LYS A 152 6.57 -6.97 -24.20
CA LYS A 152 5.89 -5.69 -23.97
C LYS A 152 5.72 -5.38 -22.48
N THR A 153 5.78 -6.40 -21.62
CA THR A 153 5.70 -6.22 -20.16
C THR A 153 7.01 -5.66 -19.61
N ARG A 154 8.14 -5.99 -20.24
CA ARG A 154 9.50 -5.68 -19.76
C ARG A 154 9.64 -6.15 -18.31
N ALA A 155 9.52 -7.45 -18.12
CA ALA A 155 9.56 -8.05 -16.79
C ALA A 155 10.89 -7.77 -16.08
N MET A 156 10.83 -7.40 -14.80
CA MET A 156 12.04 -7.25 -13.98
C MET A 156 12.70 -8.62 -13.76
N ASP A 157 14.03 -8.66 -13.74
CA ASP A 157 14.80 -9.91 -13.72
C ASP A 157 14.75 -10.60 -12.36
N ALA A 158 13.84 -11.57 -12.21
CA ALA A 158 13.74 -12.41 -11.02
C ALA A 158 14.90 -13.42 -10.92
N GLY A 159 15.45 -13.89 -12.05
CA GLY A 159 16.54 -14.86 -12.07
C GLY A 159 17.90 -14.25 -11.70
N GLY A 160 18.07 -12.95 -11.93
CA GLY A 160 19.19 -12.12 -11.50
C GLY A 160 19.03 -11.53 -10.10
N TRP A 161 17.87 -11.72 -9.45
CA TRP A 161 17.59 -11.16 -8.13
C TRP A 161 18.63 -11.63 -7.10
N ALA A 162 19.09 -10.70 -6.25
CA ALA A 162 20.17 -10.88 -5.27
C ALA A 162 21.59 -11.16 -5.84
N LYS A 163 21.79 -11.20 -7.18
CA LYS A 163 23.13 -11.39 -7.78
C LYS A 163 23.93 -10.10 -7.94
N GLN A 164 23.27 -8.94 -7.89
CA GLN A 164 23.88 -7.60 -8.07
C GLN A 164 24.12 -6.85 -6.76
N GLY A 165 24.10 -7.59 -5.64
CA GLY A 165 24.19 -7.03 -4.30
C GLY A 165 22.84 -6.56 -3.76
N GLY A 166 22.68 -6.66 -2.45
CA GLY A 166 21.45 -6.35 -1.73
C GLY A 166 21.64 -6.54 -0.25
N GLY A 167 20.56 -6.40 0.51
CA GLY A 167 20.59 -6.62 1.95
C GLY A 167 19.28 -6.26 2.60
N PHE A 168 19.33 -6.16 3.93
CA PHE A 168 18.20 -5.75 4.75
C PHE A 168 18.59 -4.62 5.70
N TYR A 169 17.61 -3.79 6.05
CA TYR A 169 17.69 -2.90 7.21
C TYR A 169 16.58 -3.24 8.17
N SER A 170 16.91 -3.28 9.46
CA SER A 170 15.94 -3.24 10.54
C SER A 170 15.94 -1.82 11.10
N PHE A 171 14.79 -1.17 11.06
CA PHE A 171 14.60 0.15 11.64
C PHE A 171 13.98 0.02 13.04
N GLU A 172 13.98 1.13 13.78
CA GLU A 172 13.23 1.21 15.03
C GLU A 172 11.75 0.90 14.81
N HIS A 173 11.06 0.52 15.88
CA HIS A 173 9.62 0.27 15.89
C HIS A 173 9.14 -0.88 14.98
N GLY A 174 10.06 -1.75 14.56
CA GLY A 174 9.77 -3.01 13.87
C GLY A 174 9.67 -2.90 12.35
N HIS A 175 9.93 -1.73 11.76
CA HIS A 175 9.93 -1.56 10.31
C HIS A 175 11.15 -2.24 9.68
N LEU A 176 10.99 -2.80 8.48
CA LEU A 176 12.03 -3.56 7.78
C LEU A 176 12.13 -3.10 6.33
N LEU A 177 13.33 -3.12 5.76
CA LEU A 177 13.52 -2.96 4.32
C LEU A 177 14.34 -4.12 3.79
N LEU A 178 13.80 -4.85 2.81
CA LEU A 178 14.59 -5.70 1.92
C LEU A 178 14.91 -4.89 0.65
N TRP A 179 16.16 -4.94 0.19
CA TRP A 179 16.55 -4.25 -1.04
C TRP A 179 17.58 -5.05 -1.85
N THR A 180 17.53 -4.95 -3.17
CA THR A 180 18.57 -5.45 -4.09
C THR A 180 18.81 -4.47 -5.21
N THR A 181 20.01 -4.49 -5.78
CA THR A 181 20.28 -3.84 -7.06
C THR A 181 19.66 -4.66 -8.18
N TRP A 182 19.03 -3.99 -9.15
CA TRP A 182 18.47 -4.65 -10.33
C TRP A 182 19.56 -5.05 -11.33
N ALA A 183 19.37 -6.19 -11.99
CA ALA A 183 20.17 -6.58 -13.15
C ALA A 183 19.73 -5.86 -14.44
N ASN A 184 18.46 -5.46 -14.52
CA ASN A 184 17.85 -4.77 -15.65
C ASN A 184 17.07 -3.50 -15.22
N PRO A 185 17.71 -2.51 -14.56
CA PRO A 185 17.03 -1.31 -14.09
C PRO A 185 16.36 -0.51 -15.22
N GLU A 186 16.80 -0.66 -16.47
CA GLU A 186 16.23 -0.04 -17.66
C GLU A 186 14.79 -0.44 -17.95
N ASP A 187 14.34 -1.59 -17.42
CA ASP A 187 12.97 -2.08 -17.56
C ASP A 187 11.99 -1.40 -16.60
N ARG A 188 12.49 -0.66 -15.60
CA ARG A 188 11.66 0.13 -14.67
C ARG A 188 10.83 1.16 -15.45
N PRO A 189 9.57 1.41 -15.05
CA PRO A 189 8.71 2.39 -15.72
C PRO A 189 9.33 3.79 -15.88
N ASN A 190 10.03 4.27 -14.85
CA ASN A 190 10.61 5.62 -14.82
C ASN A 190 12.13 5.64 -15.08
N TRP A 191 12.68 4.64 -15.77
CA TRP A 191 14.10 4.62 -16.12
C TRP A 191 14.55 5.90 -16.84
N ASP A 192 13.77 6.36 -17.81
CA ASP A 192 14.12 7.52 -18.64
C ASP A 192 14.15 8.84 -17.84
N ARG A 193 13.57 8.85 -16.63
CA ARG A 193 13.57 10.00 -15.71
C ARG A 193 14.74 9.99 -14.73
N ARG A 194 15.64 8.99 -14.81
CA ARG A 194 16.78 8.88 -13.88
C ARG A 194 17.69 10.12 -13.93
N GLY A 195 17.91 10.70 -15.11
CA GLY A 195 18.71 11.93 -15.26
C GLY A 195 18.09 13.11 -14.51
N GLU A 196 16.80 13.35 -14.75
CA GLU A 196 16.00 14.37 -14.04
C GLU A 196 16.06 14.18 -12.51
N LEU A 197 15.84 12.95 -12.03
CA LEU A 197 15.90 12.63 -10.59
C LEU A 197 17.30 12.83 -10.01
N ALA A 198 18.35 12.57 -10.78
CA ALA A 198 19.73 12.79 -10.35
C ALA A 198 20.07 14.28 -10.24
N GLU A 199 19.54 15.11 -11.14
CA GLU A 199 19.67 16.57 -11.05
C GLU A 199 18.91 17.14 -9.84
N GLN A 200 17.72 16.60 -9.54
CA GLN A 200 16.86 17.07 -8.44
C GLN A 200 17.32 16.62 -7.06
N HIS A 201 17.75 15.35 -6.94
CA HIS A 201 18.00 14.72 -5.63
C HIS A 201 19.43 14.21 -5.44
N GLY A 202 20.28 14.36 -6.46
CA GLY A 202 21.63 13.83 -6.48
C GLY A 202 21.71 12.37 -6.95
N GLN A 203 22.88 12.01 -7.46
CA GLN A 203 23.13 10.72 -8.10
C GLN A 203 22.81 9.51 -7.20
N ALA A 204 23.24 9.56 -5.94
CA ALA A 204 23.02 8.46 -4.99
C ALA A 204 21.52 8.22 -4.71
N MET A 205 20.72 9.29 -4.65
CA MET A 205 19.28 9.18 -4.41
C MET A 205 18.57 8.62 -5.64
N ALA A 206 18.91 9.11 -6.83
CA ALA A 206 18.37 8.59 -8.09
C ALA A 206 18.68 7.09 -8.29
N ASP A 207 19.88 6.64 -7.89
CA ASP A 207 20.24 5.22 -7.92
C ASP A 207 19.40 4.39 -6.95
N TRP A 208 19.13 4.90 -5.75
CA TRP A 208 18.17 4.25 -4.84
C TRP A 208 16.75 4.23 -5.42
N MET A 209 16.33 5.31 -6.07
CA MET A 209 15.00 5.46 -6.67
C MET A 209 14.74 4.50 -7.82
N ILE A 210 15.72 4.30 -8.70
CA ILE A 210 15.53 3.61 -9.97
C ILE A 210 16.25 2.27 -10.02
N ASN A 211 17.50 2.21 -9.56
CA ASN A 211 18.36 1.03 -9.74
C ASN A 211 18.18 -0.04 -8.67
N ARG A 212 17.45 0.26 -7.58
CA ARG A 212 17.25 -0.66 -6.48
C ARG A 212 15.78 -1.03 -6.33
N SER A 213 15.55 -2.32 -6.09
CA SER A 213 14.30 -2.79 -5.52
C SER A 213 14.26 -2.44 -4.04
N ARG A 214 13.08 -2.11 -3.54
CA ARG A 214 12.86 -1.75 -2.13
C ARG A 214 11.54 -2.34 -1.70
N ASN A 215 11.58 -3.21 -0.71
CA ASN A 215 10.40 -3.83 -0.14
C ASN A 215 10.30 -3.40 1.33
N LEU A 216 9.57 -2.31 1.58
CA LEU A 216 9.49 -1.69 2.89
C LEU A 216 8.29 -2.24 3.67
N CYS A 217 8.55 -2.95 4.75
CA CYS A 217 7.57 -3.29 5.76
C CYS A 217 7.39 -2.13 6.73
N LEU A 218 6.20 -1.54 6.73
CA LEU A 218 5.72 -0.67 7.80
C LEU A 218 4.92 -1.53 8.78
N TYR A 219 5.62 -1.99 9.83
CA TYR A 219 5.03 -2.72 10.94
C TYR A 219 3.74 -2.04 11.46
N PRO A 220 2.68 -2.82 11.73
CA PRO A 220 2.65 -4.28 11.69
C PRO A 220 2.42 -4.87 10.29
N ASN A 221 1.55 -4.28 9.48
CA ASN A 221 0.84 -5.04 8.45
C ASN A 221 0.69 -4.32 7.11
N VAL A 222 1.59 -3.38 6.80
CA VAL A 222 1.61 -2.66 5.52
C VAL A 222 2.96 -2.83 4.86
N TYR A 223 2.94 -3.13 3.56
CA TYR A 223 4.10 -3.10 2.71
C TYR A 223 3.99 -2.00 1.68
N LEU A 224 5.03 -1.17 1.60
CA LEU A 224 5.27 -0.26 0.48
C LEU A 224 6.35 -0.89 -0.38
N MET A 225 5.91 -1.58 -1.43
CA MET A 225 6.80 -2.33 -2.30
C MET A 225 7.09 -1.49 -3.53
N ASP A 226 8.37 -1.33 -3.84
CA ASP A 226 8.87 -0.78 -5.08
C ASP A 226 9.92 -1.74 -5.66
N GLN A 227 9.41 -2.85 -6.19
CA GLN A 227 10.14 -4.05 -6.61
C GLN A 227 9.74 -4.38 -8.06
N PHE A 228 9.32 -5.61 -8.38
CA PHE A 228 8.75 -6.07 -9.64
C PHE A 228 7.60 -5.18 -10.12
N SER A 229 6.88 -4.56 -9.18
CA SER A 229 6.01 -3.40 -9.43
C SER A 229 6.01 -2.48 -8.20
N SER A 230 5.39 -1.29 -8.31
CA SER A 230 5.15 -0.43 -7.15
C SER A 230 3.73 -0.58 -6.62
N GLN A 231 3.60 -0.92 -5.35
CA GLN A 231 2.31 -1.23 -4.73
C GLN A 231 2.28 -0.98 -3.23
N ILE A 232 1.07 -0.78 -2.72
CA ILE A 232 0.73 -0.90 -1.31
C ILE A 232 0.09 -2.27 -1.11
N ARG A 233 0.60 -3.07 -0.19
CA ARG A 233 0.01 -4.34 0.21
C ARG A 233 -0.37 -4.26 1.69
N THR A 234 -1.60 -4.59 2.03
CA THR A 234 -2.10 -4.56 3.41
C THR A 234 -2.59 -5.93 3.84
N TYR A 235 -2.32 -6.29 5.09
CA TYR A 235 -2.75 -7.55 5.68
C TYR A 235 -3.78 -7.30 6.77
N ARG A 236 -5.03 -7.70 6.53
CA ARG A 236 -6.09 -7.61 7.50
C ARG A 236 -6.28 -8.97 8.19
N PRO A 237 -5.91 -9.10 9.47
CA PRO A 237 -6.20 -10.33 10.21
C PRO A 237 -7.72 -10.48 10.38
N ILE A 238 -8.27 -11.61 9.92
CA ILE A 238 -9.67 -11.99 10.15
C ILE A 238 -9.74 -12.96 11.34
N ALA A 239 -8.83 -13.95 11.37
CA ALA A 239 -8.65 -14.91 12.44
C ALA A 239 -7.16 -15.26 12.58
N VAL A 240 -6.82 -16.15 13.53
CA VAL A 240 -5.43 -16.58 13.76
C VAL A 240 -4.83 -17.28 12.54
N ASP A 241 -5.67 -17.92 11.73
CA ASP A 241 -5.37 -18.75 10.56
C ASP A 241 -6.00 -18.19 9.28
N LYS A 242 -6.44 -16.92 9.30
CA LYS A 242 -7.12 -16.31 8.14
C LYS A 242 -6.81 -14.84 7.99
N THR A 243 -6.35 -14.46 6.81
CA THR A 243 -5.93 -13.10 6.47
C THR A 243 -6.53 -12.65 5.15
N GLU A 244 -7.14 -11.47 5.12
CA GLU A 244 -7.50 -10.77 3.88
C GLU A 244 -6.31 -9.91 3.44
N VAL A 245 -5.79 -10.17 2.25
CA VAL A 245 -4.71 -9.38 1.64
C VAL A 245 -5.33 -8.46 0.61
N THR A 246 -5.00 -7.17 0.66
CA THR A 246 -5.38 -6.23 -0.39
C THR A 246 -4.15 -5.53 -0.96
N ILE A 247 -4.10 -5.47 -2.28
CA ILE A 247 -3.00 -4.89 -3.04
C ILE A 247 -3.52 -3.75 -3.90
N TYR A 248 -2.81 -2.63 -3.86
CA TYR A 248 -3.07 -1.43 -4.63
C TYR A 248 -1.83 -1.07 -5.44
N CYS A 249 -1.95 -0.98 -6.77
CA CYS A 249 -0.88 -0.45 -7.60
C CYS A 249 -0.76 1.06 -7.40
N ILE A 250 0.45 1.58 -7.24
CA ILE A 250 0.74 3.01 -7.05
C ILE A 250 1.67 3.50 -8.14
N ALA A 251 1.49 4.76 -8.56
CA ALA A 251 2.33 5.40 -9.55
C ALA A 251 2.69 6.83 -9.11
N PRO A 252 3.85 7.36 -9.51
CA PRO A 252 4.10 8.79 -9.47
C PRO A 252 3.04 9.53 -10.31
N LYS A 253 2.53 10.64 -9.78
CA LYS A 253 1.60 11.50 -10.53
C LYS A 253 2.34 12.13 -11.71
N GLY A 254 1.63 12.28 -12.83
CA GLY A 254 2.23 12.78 -14.06
C GLY A 254 3.15 11.79 -14.79
N GLU A 255 3.22 10.52 -14.33
CA GLU A 255 3.95 9.47 -15.04
C GLU A 255 3.47 9.32 -16.49
N ALA A 256 4.41 9.22 -17.43
CA ALA A 256 4.12 9.13 -18.86
C ALA A 256 3.18 7.94 -19.16
N PRO A 257 2.25 8.06 -20.13
CA PRO A 257 1.27 7.01 -20.42
C PRO A 257 1.87 5.62 -20.64
N ASP A 258 2.98 5.51 -21.38
CA ASP A 258 3.63 4.23 -21.67
C ASP A 258 4.33 3.64 -20.44
N ALA A 259 4.95 4.48 -19.60
CA ALA A 259 5.53 4.07 -18.32
C ALA A 259 4.43 3.54 -17.39
N ARG A 260 3.31 4.25 -17.31
CA ARG A 260 2.14 3.85 -16.51
C ARG A 260 1.53 2.55 -16.99
N ALA A 261 1.38 2.38 -18.31
CA ALA A 261 0.90 1.13 -18.89
C ALA A 261 1.83 -0.03 -18.53
N ARG A 262 3.15 0.15 -18.67
CA ARG A 262 4.16 -0.85 -18.29
C ARG A 262 4.08 -1.22 -16.82
N ARG A 263 3.98 -0.23 -15.93
CA ARG A 263 3.81 -0.44 -14.49
C ARG A 263 2.61 -1.32 -14.16
N ILE A 264 1.47 -1.05 -14.80
CA ILE A 264 0.26 -1.87 -14.63
C ILE A 264 0.49 -3.29 -15.13
N ARG A 265 1.14 -3.48 -16.29
CA ARG A 265 1.46 -4.81 -16.81
C ARG A 265 2.42 -5.58 -15.92
N GLN A 266 3.47 -4.95 -15.41
CA GLN A 266 4.38 -5.56 -14.44
C GLN A 266 3.67 -5.96 -13.14
N TYR A 267 2.76 -5.11 -12.65
CA TYR A 267 1.89 -5.43 -11.52
C TYR A 267 0.99 -6.65 -11.78
N GLU A 268 0.34 -6.70 -12.95
CA GLU A 268 -0.52 -7.81 -13.37
C GLU A 268 0.24 -9.13 -13.53
N ASP A 269 1.46 -9.06 -14.07
CA ASP A 269 2.28 -10.23 -14.39
C ASP A 269 2.87 -10.90 -13.14
N PHE A 270 3.25 -10.11 -12.12
CA PHE A 270 3.89 -10.63 -10.90
C PHE A 270 2.94 -10.70 -9.70
N PHE A 271 2.38 -9.56 -9.27
CA PHE A 271 1.79 -9.42 -7.92
C PHE A 271 0.26 -9.41 -7.85
N ASN A 272 -0.45 -9.30 -8.97
CA ASN A 272 -1.90 -9.44 -8.94
C ASN A 272 -2.30 -10.82 -8.37
N ALA A 273 -3.52 -10.99 -7.87
CA ALA A 273 -4.00 -12.28 -7.37
C ALA A 273 -3.94 -13.41 -8.42
N SER A 274 -3.97 -13.05 -9.71
CA SER A 274 -3.76 -13.95 -10.85
C SER A 274 -2.38 -13.79 -11.50
N GLY A 275 -1.47 -13.03 -10.88
CA GLY A 275 -0.09 -12.93 -11.30
C GLY A 275 0.66 -14.23 -11.01
N MET A 276 1.93 -14.31 -11.42
CA MET A 276 2.68 -15.55 -11.28
C MET A 276 3.31 -15.75 -9.89
N ALA A 277 3.58 -14.67 -9.12
CA ALA A 277 4.25 -14.80 -7.84
C ALA A 277 3.29 -14.95 -6.65
N THR A 278 2.18 -14.20 -6.66
CA THR A 278 1.21 -14.22 -5.55
C THR A 278 0.60 -15.60 -5.26
N PRO A 279 0.36 -16.48 -6.26
CA PRO A 279 -0.08 -17.86 -6.00
C PRO A 279 1.05 -18.82 -5.61
N ASP A 280 2.30 -18.48 -5.93
CA ASP A 280 3.49 -19.25 -5.55
C ASP A 280 3.85 -18.97 -4.06
N ASP A 281 3.62 -17.73 -3.59
CA ASP A 281 3.74 -17.28 -2.18
C ASP A 281 2.60 -17.79 -1.26
#